data_AF-A0A815KAV3-F1
#
_entry.id   AF-A0A815KAV3-F1
#
_cell.length_a   1.000
_cell.length_b   1.000
_cell.length_c   1.000
_cell.angle_alpha   90.00
_cell.angle_beta   90.00
_cell.angle_gamma   90.00
#
_symmetry.space_group_name_H-M   'P 1'
#
loop_
_entity.id
_entity.type
_entity.pdbx_description
1 polymer ?
#
loop_
_entity_poly.entity_id
_entity_poly.type
_entity_poly.pdbx_seq_one_letter_code
_entity_poly.pdbx_strand_id
1 'polypeptide(L)'
;MFSGFLTDLPSMFSWLSWIQWISAFRYASNVLTINEFRDLLFYLANETDICSITGDEILDKRGLVHANAWDLWKNFFALTMMAMLLFILTYIQLIRIKKIK
;
A
#
# COMPACT_ATOMS: atom_id res chain seq x y z
N MET A 1 6.95 8.78 -1.20
CA MET A 1 6.60 9.65 -0.05
C MET A 1 5.29 9.20 0.59
N PHE A 2 4.17 9.16 -0.14
CA PHE A 2 2.85 8.83 0.42
C PHE A 2 2.54 7.33 0.66
N SER A 3 3.53 6.42 0.65
CA SER A 3 3.28 5.00 0.98
C SER A 3 2.95 4.76 2.45
N GLY A 4 3.24 5.72 3.33
CA GLY A 4 3.20 5.52 4.77
C GLY A 4 4.44 4.83 5.34
N PHE A 5 5.42 4.45 4.51
CA PHE A 5 6.69 3.86 4.95
C PHE A 5 7.73 4.90 5.39
N LEU A 6 7.77 6.07 4.73
CA LEU A 6 8.78 7.12 5.00
C LEU A 6 8.26 8.30 5.83
N THR A 7 6.94 8.39 6.04
CA THR A 7 6.31 9.55 6.68
C THR A 7 5.18 9.09 7.58
N ASP A 8 5.32 9.34 8.88
CA ASP A 8 4.28 9.10 9.86
C ASP A 8 3.05 9.98 9.58
N LEU A 9 1.94 9.32 9.31
CA LEU A 9 0.63 9.88 8.93
C LEU A 9 0.09 10.99 9.87
N PRO A 10 0.30 10.94 11.21
CA PRO A 10 -0.18 12.00 12.11
C PRO A 10 0.64 13.29 12.05
N SER A 11 1.84 13.30 11.44
CA SER A 11 2.69 14.48 11.31
C SER A 11 2.40 15.33 10.06
N MET A 12 1.63 14.78 9.11
CA MET A 12 1.23 15.46 7.89
C MET A 12 0.04 16.37 8.17
N PHE A 13 0.05 17.58 7.59
CA PHE A 13 -1.08 18.50 7.69
C PHE A 13 -2.40 17.77 7.34
N SER A 14 -3.40 17.82 8.22
CA SER A 14 -4.67 17.07 8.08
C SER A 14 -5.37 17.32 6.74
N TRP A 15 -5.22 18.52 6.18
CA TRP A 15 -5.77 18.89 4.88
C TRP A 15 -5.06 18.25 3.69
N LEU A 16 -3.83 17.73 3.83
CA LEU A 16 -3.09 17.04 2.76
C LEU A 16 -3.22 15.51 2.88
N SER A 17 -3.68 15.04 4.04
CA SER A 17 -3.83 13.61 4.36
C SER A 17 -4.74 12.91 3.35
N TRP A 18 -5.76 13.56 2.78
CA TRP A 18 -6.67 12.90 1.83
C TRP A 18 -5.98 12.43 0.53
N ILE A 19 -4.88 13.07 0.10
CA ILE A 19 -4.16 12.71 -1.13
C ILE A 19 -3.58 11.30 -1.05
N GLN A 20 -3.29 10.81 0.15
CA GLN A 20 -2.78 9.45 0.36
C GLN A 20 -3.74 8.37 -0.13
N TRP A 21 -5.05 8.64 -0.14
CA TRP A 21 -6.07 7.70 -0.59
C TRP A 21 -6.17 7.64 -2.12
N ILE A 22 -5.58 8.63 -2.81
CA ILE A 22 -5.44 8.69 -4.28
C ILE A 22 -4.10 8.09 -4.73
N SER A 23 -3.20 7.76 -3.80
CA SER A 23 -1.89 7.21 -4.15
C SER A 23 -1.95 5.70 -4.38
N ALA A 24 -1.82 5.27 -5.64
CA ALA A 24 -1.69 3.84 -5.98
C ALA A 24 -0.50 3.21 -5.24
N PHE A 25 0.55 3.99 -4.99
CA PHE A 25 1.74 3.55 -4.28
C PHE A 25 1.46 3.11 -2.83
N ARG A 26 0.46 3.69 -2.15
CA ARG A 26 0.04 3.29 -0.79
C ARG A 26 -0.57 1.89 -0.79
N TYR A 27 -1.56 1.65 -1.65
CA TYR A 27 -2.21 0.35 -1.75
C TYR A 27 -1.22 -0.74 -2.22
N ALA A 28 -0.33 -0.41 -3.17
CA ALA A 28 0.72 -1.34 -3.60
C ALA A 28 1.70 -1.69 -2.47
N SER A 29 2.14 -0.69 -1.68
CA SER A 29 3.04 -0.92 -0.54
C SER A 29 2.38 -1.78 0.54
N ASN A 30 1.09 -1.59 0.79
CA ASN A 30 0.31 -2.41 1.73
C ASN A 30 0.22 -3.86 1.26
N VAL A 31 -0.10 -4.10 -0.01
CA VAL A 31 -0.16 -5.45 -0.60
C VAL A 31 1.17 -6.15 -0.45
N LEU A 32 2.27 -5.49 -0.81
CA LEU A 32 3.61 -6.06 -0.73
C LEU A 32 4.00 -6.37 0.73
N THR A 33 3.75 -5.44 1.64
CA THR A 33 4.07 -5.63 3.07
C THR A 33 3.27 -6.81 3.65
N ILE A 34 1.97 -6.90 3.37
CA ILE A 34 1.17 -8.03 3.86
C ILE A 34 1.67 -9.34 3.24
N ASN A 35 2.01 -9.35 1.95
CA ASN A 35 2.48 -10.56 1.28
C ASN A 35 3.87 -11.03 1.74
N GLU A 36 4.73 -10.11 2.15
CA GLU A 36 6.12 -10.40 2.54
C GLU A 36 6.28 -10.76 4.02
N PHE A 37 5.51 -10.11 4.90
CA PHE A 37 5.66 -10.26 6.35
C PHE A 37 4.69 -11.28 6.97
N ARG A 38 3.62 -11.67 6.28
CA ARG A 38 2.66 -12.66 6.80
C ARG A 38 3.33 -14.01 7.00
N ASP A 39 3.11 -14.61 8.17
CA ASP A 39 3.69 -15.91 8.57
C ASP A 39 5.23 -15.94 8.60
N LEU A 40 5.91 -14.78 8.58
CA LEU A 40 7.37 -14.72 8.65
C LEU A 40 7.86 -14.65 10.10
N LEU A 41 8.95 -15.35 10.42
CA LEU A 41 9.62 -15.29 11.73
C LEU A 41 11.03 -14.73 11.55
N PHE A 42 11.33 -13.65 12.25
CA PHE A 42 12.65 -13.04 12.30
C PHE A 42 13.35 -13.44 13.58
N TYR A 43 14.57 -13.99 13.46
CA TYR A 43 15.41 -14.31 14.60
C TYR A 43 16.53 -13.27 14.70
N LEU A 44 16.47 -12.41 15.71
CA LEU A 44 17.60 -11.58 16.08
C LEU A 44 18.50 -12.39 17.01
N ALA A 45 19.64 -12.83 16.48
CA ALA A 45 20.69 -13.41 17.30
C ALA A 45 21.60 -12.27 17.79
N ASN A 46 21.46 -11.91 19.07
CA ASN A 46 22.54 -11.25 19.81
C ASN A 46 23.24 -12.30 20.68
N GLU A 47 24.52 -12.10 20.98
CA GLU A 47 25.41 -13.10 21.61
C GLU A 47 24.89 -13.75 22.90
N THR A 48 23.83 -13.22 23.54
CA THR A 48 23.24 -13.78 24.76
C THR A 48 21.72 -13.97 24.75
N ASP A 49 20.99 -13.60 23.69
CA ASP A 49 19.52 -13.75 23.67
C ASP A 49 18.97 -13.92 22.24
N ILE A 50 18.12 -14.92 22.04
CA ILE A 50 17.38 -15.14 20.79
C ILE A 50 16.07 -14.37 20.90
N CYS A 51 15.99 -13.20 20.28
CA CYS A 51 14.74 -12.45 20.18
C CYS A 51 14.04 -12.87 18.87
N SER A 52 12.90 -13.55 18.98
CA SER A 52 12.04 -13.86 17.83
C SER A 52 10.99 -12.76 17.66
N ILE A 53 11.02 -12.04 16.54
CA ILE A 53 9.99 -11.08 16.15
C ILE A 53 9.15 -11.73 15.05
N THR A 54 7.84 -11.74 15.22
CA THR A 54 6.93 -12.27 14.19
C THR A 54 6.57 -11.17 13.22
N GLY A 55 6.49 -11.49 11.93
CA GLY A 55 6.08 -10.55 10.89
C GLY A 55 4.66 -10.00 11.11
N ASP A 56 3.78 -10.77 11.75
CA ASP A 56 2.45 -10.31 12.18
C ASP A 56 2.53 -9.17 13.19
N GLU A 57 3.47 -9.20 14.14
CA GLU A 57 3.70 -8.09 15.07
C GLU A 57 4.20 -6.83 14.35
N ILE A 58 4.95 -6.99 13.26
CA ILE A 58 5.40 -5.88 12.42
C ILE A 58 4.21 -5.30 11.63
N LEU A 59 3.32 -6.15 11.14
CA LEU A 59 2.09 -5.74 10.46
C LEU A 59 1.13 -4.99 11.40
N ASP A 60 0.97 -5.48 12.63
CA ASP A 60 0.16 -4.83 13.68
C ASP A 60 0.73 -3.47 14.07
N LYS A 61 2.05 -3.35 14.23
CA LYS A 61 2.71 -2.05 14.48
C LYS A 61 2.50 -1.03 13.36
N ARG A 62 2.31 -1.50 12.12
CA ARG A 62 1.99 -0.65 10.97
C ARG A 62 0.48 -0.36 10.82
N GLY A 63 -0.36 -0.91 11.69
CA GLY A 63 -1.81 -0.75 11.64
C GLY A 63 -2.46 -1.41 10.42
N LEU A 64 -1.81 -2.44 9.86
CA LEU A 64 -2.32 -3.19 8.72
C LEU A 64 -3.14 -4.38 9.21
N VAL A 65 -4.43 -4.38 8.90
CA VAL A 65 -5.30 -5.54 9.19
C VAL A 65 -4.94 -6.67 8.23
N HIS A 66 -4.59 -7.84 8.77
CA HIS A 66 -4.09 -8.99 7.99
C HIS A 66 -4.75 -10.33 8.39
N ALA A 67 -5.86 -10.29 9.14
CA ALA A 67 -6.54 -11.47 9.64
C ALA A 67 -7.16 -12.33 8.53
N ASN A 68 -7.62 -11.72 7.45
CA ASN A 68 -8.31 -12.42 6.36
C ASN A 68 -7.69 -12.13 4.99
N ALA A 69 -7.79 -13.09 4.06
CA ALA A 69 -7.41 -12.89 2.65
C ALA A 69 -8.11 -11.67 2.02
N TRP A 70 -9.31 -11.35 2.51
CA TRP A 70 -10.07 -10.18 2.06
C TRP A 70 -9.34 -8.86 2.30
N ASP A 71 -8.53 -8.74 3.35
CA ASP A 71 -7.81 -7.51 3.65
C ASP A 71 -6.72 -7.20 2.61
N LEU A 72 -6.15 -8.24 2.01
CA LEU A 72 -5.26 -8.13 0.85
C LEU A 72 -6.06 -7.73 -0.40
N TRP A 73 -7.19 -8.41 -0.66
CA TRP A 73 -8.04 -8.16 -1.83
C TRP A 73 -8.62 -6.74 -1.89
N LYS A 74 -8.93 -6.11 -0.76
CA LYS A 74 -9.38 -4.70 -0.73
C LYS A 74 -8.36 -3.75 -1.38
N ASN A 75 -7.08 -3.91 -1.07
CA ASN A 75 -6.01 -3.08 -1.63
C ASN A 75 -5.81 -3.36 -3.12
N PHE A 76 -5.90 -4.63 -3.53
CA PHE A 76 -5.85 -5.01 -4.94
C PHE A 76 -7.02 -4.42 -5.75
N PHE A 77 -8.23 -4.51 -5.22
CA PHE A 77 -9.43 -3.96 -5.85
C PHE A 77 -9.30 -2.43 -6.02
N ALA A 78 -8.79 -1.72 -5.02
CA ALA A 78 -8.52 -0.29 -5.11
C ALA A 78 -7.55 0.05 -6.25
N LEU A 79 -6.44 -0.70 -6.37
CA LEU A 79 -5.48 -0.53 -7.47
C LEU A 79 -6.12 -0.76 -8.84
N THR A 80 -6.91 -1.82 -8.99
CA THR A 80 -7.62 -2.12 -10.23
C THR A 80 -8.61 -1.01 -10.60
N MET A 81 -9.36 -0.50 -9.62
CA MET A 81 -10.28 0.61 -9.82
C MET A 81 -9.55 1.87 -10.30
N MET A 82 -8.43 2.22 -9.67
CA MET A 82 -7.61 3.37 -10.06
C MET A 82 -7.02 3.21 -11.46
N ALA A 83 -6.56 2.02 -11.82
CA ALA A 83 -6.07 1.71 -13.16
C ALA A 83 -7.18 1.86 -14.22
N MET A 84 -8.39 1.32 -13.96
CA MET A 84 -9.53 1.49 -14.85
C MET A 84 -9.89 2.96 -15.06
N LEU A 85 -9.89 3.77 -14.00
CA LEU A 85 -10.14 5.21 -14.12
C LEU A 85 -9.11 5.90 -15.02
N LEU A 86 -7.82 5.59 -14.86
CA LEU A 86 -6.77 6.13 -15.72
C LEU A 86 -6.95 5.67 -17.18
N PHE A 87 -7.32 4.42 -17.42
CA PHE A 87 -7.60 3.93 -18.77
C PHE A 87 -8.83 4.59 -19.40
N ILE A 88 -9.88 4.87 -18.64
CA ILE A 88 -11.03 5.62 -19.13
C ILE A 88 -10.61 7.04 -19.50
N LEU A 89 -9.82 7.71 -18.65
CA LEU A 89 -9.31 9.05 -18.92
C LEU A 89 -8.42 9.07 -20.17
N THR A 90 -7.48 8.14 -20.31
CA THR A 90 -6.63 8.07 -21.51
C THR A 90 -7.43 7.75 -22.76
N TYR A 91 -8.45 6.89 -22.66
CA TYR A 91 -9.36 6.61 -23.76
C TYR A 91 -10.14 7.86 -24.21
N ILE A 92 -10.68 8.64 -23.27
CA ILE A 92 -11.34 9.92 -23.57
C ILE A 92 -10.35 10.90 -24.23
N GLN A 93 -9.12 11.00 -23.70
CA GLN A 93 -8.10 11.87 -24.29
C GLN A 93 -7.74 11.44 -25.71
N LEU A 94 -7.64 10.13 -25.98
CA LEU A 94 -7.37 9.59 -27.31
C LEU A 94 -8.48 9.94 -28.31
N ILE A 95 -9.74 9.91 -27.89
CA ILE A 95 -10.88 10.32 -28.72
C ILE A 95 -10.83 11.83 -29.04
N ARG A 96 -10.34 12.66 -28.11
CA ARG A 96 -10.29 14.12 -28.28
C ARG A 96 -9.17 14.59 -29.20
N ILE A 97 -8.13 13.78 -29.41
CA ILE A 97 -7.02 14.13 -30.31
C ILE A 97 -7.54 14.15 -31.75
N LYS A 98 -7.53 15.33 -32.38
CA LYS A 98 -7.82 15.46 -33.81
C LYS A 98 -6.73 14.74 -34.60
N LYS A 99 -7.10 13.74 -35.38
CA LYS A 99 -6.22 13.18 -36.40
C LYS A 99 -5.97 14.26 -37.44
N ILE A 100 -4.74 14.76 -37.51
CA ILE A 100 -4.29 15.60 -38.61
C ILE A 100 -4.26 14.69 -39.85
N LYS A 101 -4.96 15.10 -40.92
CA LYS A 101 -4.93 14.43 -42.22
C LYS A 101 -3.70 14.85 -42.99
#